data_AF-A0A6G1R6X2-F1
#
_entry.id   AF-A0A6G1R6X2-F1
#
_cell.length_a   1.000
_cell.length_b   1.000
_cell.length_c   1.000
_cell.angle_alpha   90.00
_cell.angle_beta   90.00
_cell.angle_gamma   90.00
#
_symmetry.space_group_name_H-M   'P 1'
#
loop_
_entity.id
_entity.type
_entity.pdbx_description
1 polymer ?
#
loop_
_entity_poly.entity_id
_entity_poly.type
_entity_poly.pdbx_seq_one_letter_code
_entity_poly.pdbx_strand_id
1 'polypeptide(L)'
;NLPTCSGVVLKYINQTKVSDLVEVIGLLDGQRHITILGSPDGESSDDSLVDLAVGLGARFLKLGGLSRGERVTKYNRLLAIEEELAKNRMLREASLEFIAFDGESQPEKQLSSVPPP
;
A
#
# COMPACT_ATOMS: atom_id res chain seq x y z
N ASN A 1 11.84 -24.86 -8.10
CA ASN A 1 11.94 -23.45 -8.54
C ASN A 1 10.55 -22.89 -8.77
N LEU A 2 9.80 -22.59 -7.71
CA LEU A 2 8.55 -21.86 -7.83
C LEU A 2 8.90 -20.37 -7.78
N PRO A 3 8.51 -19.54 -8.76
CA PRO A 3 8.76 -18.11 -8.69
C PRO A 3 7.98 -17.53 -7.51
N THR A 4 8.70 -17.13 -6.47
CA THR A 4 8.14 -16.46 -5.30
C THR A 4 8.15 -14.96 -5.56
N CYS A 5 6.97 -14.31 -5.59
CA CYS A 5 6.85 -12.87 -5.61
C CYS A 5 6.74 -12.32 -4.18
N SER A 6 7.55 -11.32 -3.85
CA SER A 6 7.60 -10.74 -2.49
C SER A 6 6.67 -9.54 -2.31
N GLY A 7 5.87 -9.17 -3.31
CA GLY A 7 5.05 -7.97 -3.25
C GLY A 7 3.95 -7.94 -4.30
N VAL A 8 2.88 -7.24 -3.95
CA VAL A 8 1.72 -7.05 -4.81
C VAL A 8 1.64 -5.58 -5.19
N VAL A 9 1.38 -5.37 -6.47
CA VAL A 9 1.38 -4.06 -7.10
C VAL A 9 -0.06 -3.76 -7.51
N LEU A 10 -0.73 -2.90 -6.77
CA LEU A 10 -2.12 -2.51 -7.02
C LEU A 10 -2.17 -1.28 -7.90
N LYS A 11 -2.77 -1.42 -9.06
CA LYS A 11 -2.90 -0.33 -10.03
C LYS A 11 -4.29 0.28 -9.91
N TYR A 12 -4.36 1.54 -9.49
CA TYR A 12 -5.62 2.27 -9.40
C TYR A 12 -6.00 2.89 -10.75
N ILE A 13 -7.16 2.50 -11.28
CA ILE A 13 -7.73 3.04 -12.53
C ILE A 13 -9.19 3.44 -12.31
N ASN A 14 -9.79 4.10 -13.30
CA ASN A 14 -11.19 4.56 -13.25
C ASN A 14 -12.25 3.44 -13.04
N GLN A 15 -11.88 2.18 -13.21
CA GLN A 15 -12.73 1.01 -12.96
C GLN A 15 -12.52 0.38 -11.58
N THR A 16 -11.50 0.84 -10.83
CA THR A 16 -11.19 0.33 -9.49
C THR A 16 -12.13 0.94 -8.46
N LYS A 17 -12.85 0.11 -7.69
CA LYS A 17 -13.64 0.60 -6.56
C LYS A 17 -12.80 0.67 -5.30
N VAL A 18 -13.12 1.64 -4.44
CA VAL A 18 -12.48 1.78 -3.12
C VAL A 18 -12.78 0.55 -2.24
N SER A 19 -13.97 -0.04 -2.33
CA SER A 19 -14.33 -1.27 -1.61
C SER A 19 -13.37 -2.41 -1.91
N ASP A 20 -13.03 -2.59 -3.19
CA ASP A 20 -12.21 -3.70 -3.65
C ASP A 20 -10.77 -3.53 -3.16
N LEU A 21 -10.28 -2.28 -3.07
CA LEU A 21 -8.97 -1.99 -2.48
C LEU A 21 -8.92 -2.35 -1.00
N VAL A 22 -9.95 -1.96 -0.23
CA VAL A 22 -10.05 -2.30 1.20
C VAL A 22 -10.08 -3.81 1.40
N GLU A 23 -10.86 -4.54 0.59
CA GLU A 23 -10.95 -5.99 0.66
C GLU A 23 -9.61 -6.65 0.33
N VAL A 24 -8.95 -6.24 -0.76
CA VAL A 24 -7.64 -6.78 -1.17
C VAL A 24 -6.58 -6.52 -0.11
N ILE A 25 -6.60 -5.34 0.52
CA ILE A 25 -5.68 -5.03 1.61
C ILE A 25 -5.98 -5.87 2.85
N GLY A 26 -7.25 -6.08 3.19
CA GLY A 26 -7.66 -7.00 4.26
C GLY A 26 -7.23 -8.44 4.01
N LEU A 27 -7.26 -8.91 2.76
CA LEU A 27 -6.76 -10.24 2.38
C LEU A 27 -5.22 -10.35 2.47
N LEU A 28 -4.53 -9.24 2.29
CA LEU A 28 -3.08 -9.13 2.38
C LEU A 28 -2.61 -8.72 3.79
N ASP A 29 -3.54 -8.50 4.73
CA ASP A 29 -3.25 -8.06 6.09
C ASP A 29 -2.57 -9.20 6.87
N GLY A 30 -1.23 -9.13 6.91
CA GLY A 30 -0.34 -10.20 7.35
C GLY A 30 0.90 -10.32 6.45
N GLN A 31 0.76 -10.01 5.16
CA GLN A 31 1.86 -9.85 4.21
C GLN A 31 2.10 -8.36 3.99
N ARG A 32 2.95 -7.76 4.82
CA ARG A 32 3.29 -6.32 4.83
C ARG A 32 4.07 -5.85 3.58
N HIS A 33 3.57 -6.13 2.38
CA HIS A 33 4.26 -5.98 1.10
C HIS A 33 3.41 -5.29 0.01
N ILE A 34 2.36 -4.57 0.40
CA ILE A 34 1.45 -3.92 -0.55
C ILE A 34 2.07 -2.63 -1.08
N THR A 35 2.25 -2.58 -2.40
CA THR A 35 2.66 -1.38 -3.14
C THR A 35 1.46 -0.87 -3.93
N ILE A 36 1.02 0.35 -3.66
CA ILE A 36 -0.03 1.01 -4.46
C ILE A 36 0.67 1.83 -5.56
N LEU A 37 0.30 1.60 -6.82
CA LEU A 37 0.77 2.37 -7.97
C LEU A 37 -0.33 3.28 -8.51
N GLY A 38 0.09 4.49 -8.88
CA GLY A 38 -0.75 5.47 -9.56
C GLY A 38 -1.27 5.06 -10.94
N SER A 39 -2.20 5.88 -11.42
CA SER A 39 -2.88 5.71 -12.70
C SER A 39 -1.88 5.72 -13.88
N PRO A 40 -2.01 4.78 -14.82
CA PRO A 40 -1.15 4.69 -16.01
C PRO A 40 -1.43 5.74 -17.09
N ASP A 41 -2.62 6.34 -17.13
CA ASP A 41 -3.12 6.97 -18.36
C ASP A 41 -3.81 8.30 -18.02
N GLY A 42 -3.27 9.41 -18.53
CA GLY A 42 -3.84 10.74 -18.36
C GLY A 42 -3.74 11.24 -16.93
N GLU A 43 -2.56 11.75 -16.56
CA GLU A 43 -2.29 12.29 -15.23
C GLU A 43 -3.31 13.37 -14.86
N SER A 44 -4.34 13.01 -14.10
CA SER A 44 -5.22 13.98 -13.47
C SER A 44 -4.46 14.66 -12.34
N SER A 45 -4.76 15.94 -12.07
CA SER A 45 -4.30 16.63 -10.85
C SER A 45 -4.96 16.10 -9.57
N ASP A 46 -5.90 15.16 -9.68
CA ASP A 46 -6.49 14.47 -8.53
C ASP A 46 -5.41 13.79 -7.68
N ASP A 47 -5.40 14.11 -6.39
CA ASP A 47 -4.49 13.63 -5.37
C ASP A 47 -5.15 12.72 -4.34
N SER A 48 -6.45 12.42 -4.50
CA SER A 48 -7.24 11.52 -3.65
C SER A 48 -6.61 10.13 -3.46
N LEU A 49 -5.83 9.67 -4.44
CA LEU A 49 -5.08 8.41 -4.33
C LEU A 49 -4.04 8.45 -3.20
N VAL A 50 -3.43 9.60 -2.93
CA VAL A 50 -2.42 9.76 -1.88
C VAL A 50 -3.09 9.60 -0.52
N ASP A 51 -4.21 10.29 -0.30
CA ASP A 51 -5.04 10.15 0.90
C ASP A 51 -5.47 8.70 1.11
N LEU A 52 -5.94 8.04 0.04
CA LEU A 52 -6.35 6.66 0.09
C LEU A 52 -5.18 5.74 0.46
N ALA A 53 -4.01 5.92 -0.15
CA ALA A 53 -2.83 5.11 0.13
C ALA A 53 -2.34 5.26 1.58
N VAL A 54 -2.33 6.49 2.11
CA VAL A 54 -1.95 6.74 3.51
C VAL A 54 -2.99 6.18 4.48
N GLY A 55 -4.28 6.43 4.23
CA GLY A 55 -5.37 5.94 5.08
C GLY A 55 -5.46 4.41 5.12
N LEU A 56 -5.07 3.75 4.03
CA LEU A 56 -4.97 2.30 3.93
C LEU A 56 -3.67 1.71 4.52
N GLY A 57 -2.72 2.55 4.95
CA GLY A 57 -1.44 2.09 5.51
C GLY A 57 -0.52 1.44 4.47
N ALA A 58 -0.59 1.85 3.21
CA ALA A 58 0.30 1.34 2.16
C ALA A 58 1.76 1.68 2.47
N ARG A 59 2.67 0.71 2.29
CA ARG A 59 4.10 0.89 2.58
C ARG A 59 4.86 1.60 1.47
N PHE A 60 4.41 1.41 0.24
CA PHE A 60 5.05 1.98 -0.94
C PHE A 60 4.01 2.61 -1.85
N LEU A 61 4.38 3.77 -2.41
CA LEU A 61 3.56 4.51 -3.36
C LEU A 61 4.40 4.88 -4.58
N LYS A 62 3.91 4.60 -5.78
CA LYS A 62 4.57 4.99 -7.04
C LYS A 62 3.78 6.09 -7.76
N LEU A 63 4.36 7.29 -7.80
CA LEU A 63 3.74 8.49 -8.38
C LEU A 63 4.40 8.99 -9.68
N GLY A 64 5.48 8.34 -10.12
CA GLY A 64 6.26 8.78 -11.30
C GLY A 64 7.34 9.81 -10.94
N GLY A 65 8.00 10.39 -11.94
CA GLY A 65 9.10 11.37 -11.72
C GLY A 65 8.60 12.82 -11.51
N LEU A 66 9.44 13.67 -10.90
CA LEU A 66 9.15 15.08 -10.53
C LEU A 66 9.14 16.08 -11.71
N SER A 67 8.55 15.72 -12.85
CA SER A 67 8.64 16.52 -14.08
C SER A 67 7.30 17.08 -14.57
N ARG A 68 6.16 16.65 -13.99
CA ARG A 68 4.81 17.05 -14.43
C ARG A 68 4.00 17.56 -13.24
N GLY A 69 3.26 18.65 -13.44
CA GLY A 69 2.47 19.30 -12.39
C GLY A 69 1.48 18.35 -11.71
N GLU A 70 0.83 17.49 -12.49
CA GLU A 70 -0.14 16.49 -12.03
C GLU A 70 0.49 15.44 -11.06
N ARG A 71 1.79 15.15 -11.22
CA ARG A 71 2.56 14.32 -10.27
C ARG A 71 3.00 15.11 -9.06
N VAL A 72 3.49 16.34 -9.29
CA VAL A 72 3.92 17.25 -8.22
C VAL A 72 2.77 17.51 -7.25
N THR A 73 1.52 17.66 -7.72
CA THR A 73 0.35 17.78 -6.85
C THR A 73 0.22 16.62 -5.86
N LYS A 74 0.48 15.38 -6.30
CA LYS A 74 0.43 14.20 -5.42
C LYS A 74 1.57 14.18 -4.41
N TYR A 75 2.78 14.59 -4.82
CA TYR A 75 3.89 14.77 -3.89
C TYR A 75 3.61 15.87 -2.86
N ASN A 76 3.04 16.99 -3.29
CA ASN A 76 2.64 18.07 -2.39
C ASN A 76 1.55 17.62 -1.42
N ARG A 77 0.59 16.82 -1.87
CA ARG A 77 -0.43 16.23 -0.98
C ARG A 77 0.19 15.31 0.05
N LEU A 78 1.18 14.49 -0.35
CA LEU A 78 1.89 13.62 0.58
C LEU A 78 2.62 14.43 1.67
N LEU A 79 3.30 15.52 1.28
CA LEU A 79 3.94 16.44 2.23
C LEU A 79 2.91 17.12 3.14
N ALA A 80 1.76 17.55 2.61
CA ALA A 80 0.69 18.13 3.41
C ALA A 80 0.16 17.14 4.46
N ILE A 81 -0.06 15.89 4.07
CA ILE A 81 -0.49 14.82 5.00
C ILE A 81 0.59 14.57 6.06
N GLU A 82 1.86 14.53 5.69
CA GLU A 82 2.96 14.41 6.65
C GLU A 82 2.95 15.55 7.68
N GLU A 83 2.79 16.80 7.24
CA GLU A 83 2.67 17.95 8.12
C GLU A 83 1.44 17.87 9.04
N GLU A 84 0.29 17.46 8.51
CA GLU A 84 -0.94 17.28 9.29
C GLU A 84 -0.76 16.21 10.38
N LEU A 85 -0.16 15.07 10.03
CA LEU A 85 0.15 13.99 10.97
C LEU A 85 1.19 14.41 12.02
N ALA A 86 2.20 15.20 11.63
CA ALA A 86 3.19 15.73 12.55
C ALA A 86 2.57 16.71 13.56
N LYS A 87 1.72 17.64 13.09
CA LYS A 87 0.97 18.59 13.94
C LYS A 87 0.09 17.86 14.94
N ASN A 88 -0.52 16.75 14.52
CA ASN A 88 -1.36 15.90 15.38
C ASN A 88 -0.58 14.90 16.24
N ARG A 89 0.77 14.89 16.18
CA ARG A 89 1.65 13.93 16.87
C ARG A 89 1.35 12.46 16.54
N MET A 90 0.87 12.21 15.32
CA MET A 90 0.55 10.88 14.81
C MET A 90 1.59 10.35 13.82
N LEU A 91 2.48 11.21 13.32
CA LEU A 91 3.56 10.80 12.42
C LEU A 91 4.49 9.82 13.13
N ARG A 92 4.77 8.69 12.48
CA ARG A 92 5.70 7.66 12.97
C ARG A 92 6.78 7.44 11.93
N GLU A 93 8.03 7.43 12.38
CA GLU A 93 9.12 6.94 11.56
C GLU A 93 9.06 5.41 11.55
N ALA A 94 9.19 4.82 10.36
CA ALA A 94 9.25 3.38 10.18
C ALA A 94 10.38 3.05 9.22
N SER A 95 11.21 2.07 9.58
CA SER A 95 12.20 1.49 8.68
C SER A 95 11.47 0.71 7.59
N LEU A 96 11.40 1.29 6.38
CA LEU A 96 10.85 0.66 5.20
C LEU A 96 11.95 -0.16 4.51
N GLU A 97 12.36 -1.24 5.15
CA GLU A 97 13.26 -2.21 4.51
C GLU A 97 12.47 -3.09 3.54
N PHE A 98 13.03 -3.28 2.34
CA PHE A 98 12.60 -4.37 1.47
C PHE A 98 13.09 -5.67 2.11
N ILE A 99 12.19 -6.38 2.80
CA ILE A 99 12.50 -7.67 3.41
C ILE A 99 12.80 -8.66 2.27
N ALA A 100 14.07 -9.08 2.16
CA ALA A 100 14.45 -10.21 1.33
C ALA A 100 13.98 -11.50 2.05
N PHE A 101 13.48 -12.48 1.29
CA PHE A 101 13.05 -13.76 1.86
C PHE A 101 14.29 -14.65 2.10
N ASP A 102 15.00 -14.44 3.20
CA ASP A 102 15.82 -15.47 3.82
C ASP A 102 15.04 -16.13 4.97
N GLY A 103 13.99 -16.88 4.56
CA GLY A 103 13.47 -18.00 5.34
C GLY A 103 12.79 -17.67 6.68
N GLU A 104 11.78 -16.80 6.71
CA GLU A 104 10.83 -16.85 7.83
C GLU A 104 9.82 -17.98 7.64
N SER A 105 10.05 -19.05 8.40
CA SER A 105 9.11 -20.14 8.67
C SER A 105 7.75 -19.59 9.11
N GLN A 106 6.69 -19.96 8.40
CA GLN A 106 5.33 -19.70 8.87
C GLN A 106 5.14 -20.35 10.25
N PRO A 107 4.63 -19.65 11.28
CA PRO A 107 4.07 -20.34 12.42
C PRO A 107 2.83 -21.10 11.91
N GLU A 108 2.88 -22.42 12.00
CA GLU A 108 1.81 -23.32 11.58
C GLU A 108 0.46 -22.87 12.16
N LYS A 109 -0.57 -22.83 11.30
CA LYS A 109 -1.97 -22.71 11.72
C LYS A 109 -2.27 -23.81 12.75
N GLN A 110 -2.53 -23.46 14.00
CA GLN A 110 -3.38 -24.30 14.86
C GLN A 110 -4.84 -24.10 14.43
N LEU A 111 -5.25 -24.86 13.41
CA LEU A 111 -6.65 -25.09 13.12
C LEU A 111 -7.19 -25.96 14.27
N SER A 112 -8.06 -25.38 15.10
CA SER A 112 -8.66 -26.06 16.24
C SER A 112 -9.44 -27.30 15.79
N SER A 113 -9.23 -28.38 16.52
CA SER A 113 -9.87 -29.68 16.37
C SER A 113 -11.39 -29.58 16.50
N VAL A 114 -12.12 -29.92 15.45
CA VAL A 114 -13.53 -30.34 15.56
C VAL A 114 -13.54 -31.86 15.45
N PRO A 115 -13.95 -32.62 16.48
CA PRO A 115 -14.05 -34.08 16.38
C PRO A 115 -15.30 -34.45 15.57
N PRO A 116 -15.25 -35.52 14.75
CA PRO A 116 -16.42 -36.01 14.02
C PRO A 116 -17.43 -36.69 14.98
N PRO A 117 -18.71 -36.80 14.57
CA PRO A 117 -19.80 -37.35 15.38
C PRO A 117 -19.65 -38.85 15.69
#